data_AF-D3AQI1-F1
#
_entry.id   AF-D3AQI1-F1
#
_cell.length_a   1.000
_cell.length_b   1.000
_cell.length_c   1.000
_cell.angle_alpha   90.00
_cell.angle_beta   90.00
_cell.angle_gamma   90.00
#
_symmetry.space_group_name_H-M   'P 1'
#
loop_
_entity.id
_entity.type
_entity.pdbx_description
1 polymer ?
#
loop_
_entity_poly.entity_id
_entity_poly.type
_entity_poly.pdbx_seq_one_letter_code
_entity_poly.pdbx_strand_id
1 'polypeptide(L)'
;MKEILMECALYIRLHAKEPLSVQGLSNRFGYSACHFSRMFRAEMGVTLMDYVKQQRLFGAAREIREGRKILDAALDYGYETHSGFTRAFRAQFGYSPALLRAFRVGEAFEKGDWENMGIYLRNTPVHAQPEELYGLLFEVLGEAGTAYGRGNVEAVYELAERVYEGKKRRSGDEYVTHPLNTAIILADMGADEDTVCAGLLHDVWEMADEPETYLSDPAVTPAVKEILNEYREFDKYASCDERVVLVALADRLHNMRTIDFVDPATWEERAKMTLEVFGPMAAECGKVKCRMEFDDLAEKYLSKYGPAL
;
A
#
# COMPACT_ATOMS: atom_id res chain seq x y z
N MET A 1 13.97 2.03 -20.89
CA MET A 1 13.50 0.62 -20.78
C MET A 1 12.46 0.49 -19.68
N LYS A 2 12.81 0.86 -18.43
CA LYS A 2 11.86 0.93 -17.30
C LYS A 2 10.65 1.84 -17.59
N GLU A 3 10.90 3.00 -18.18
CA GLU A 3 9.87 3.95 -18.64
C GLU A 3 8.82 3.30 -19.55
N ILE A 4 9.22 2.49 -20.55
CA ILE A 4 8.31 1.79 -21.47
C ILE A 4 7.42 0.78 -20.73
N LEU A 5 7.97 0.06 -19.74
CA LEU A 5 7.18 -0.89 -18.95
C LEU A 5 6.16 -0.17 -18.07
N MET A 6 6.51 1.03 -17.59
CA MET A 6 5.59 1.87 -16.83
C MET A 6 4.48 2.46 -17.70
N GLU A 7 4.82 2.96 -18.89
CA GLU A 7 3.84 3.38 -19.90
C GLU A 7 2.90 2.22 -20.26
N CYS A 8 3.42 0.99 -20.34
CA CYS A 8 2.59 -0.19 -20.54
C CYS A 8 1.66 -0.48 -19.37
N ALA A 9 2.15 -0.41 -18.13
CA ALA A 9 1.32 -0.58 -16.94
C ALA A 9 0.20 0.48 -16.87
N LEU A 10 0.53 1.75 -17.13
CA LEU A 10 -0.43 2.85 -17.22
C LEU A 10 -1.44 2.61 -18.35
N TYR A 11 -0.98 2.22 -19.53
CA TYR A 11 -1.85 1.87 -20.65
C TYR A 11 -2.83 0.74 -20.28
N ILE A 12 -2.35 -0.34 -19.66
CA ILE A 12 -3.21 -1.45 -19.24
C ILE A 12 -4.31 -0.96 -18.30
N ARG A 13 -3.97 -0.06 -17.38
CA ARG A 13 -4.89 0.48 -16.39
C ARG A 13 -5.98 1.36 -17.04
N LEU A 14 -5.59 2.27 -17.92
CA LEU A 14 -6.51 3.15 -18.66
C LEU A 14 -7.41 2.36 -19.63
N HIS A 15 -6.88 1.28 -20.20
CA HIS A 15 -7.54 0.45 -21.20
C HIS A 15 -8.00 -0.92 -20.65
N ALA A 16 -8.22 -1.05 -19.33
CA ALA A 16 -8.51 -2.33 -18.69
C ALA A 16 -9.79 -3.03 -19.22
N LYS A 17 -10.74 -2.24 -19.73
CA LYS A 17 -11.99 -2.70 -20.35
C LYS A 17 -11.83 -3.18 -21.79
N GLU A 18 -10.70 -2.89 -22.42
CA GLU A 18 -10.43 -3.25 -23.80
C GLU A 18 -9.90 -4.70 -23.91
N PRO A 19 -10.02 -5.32 -25.10
CA PRO A 19 -9.38 -6.60 -25.37
C PRO A 19 -7.85 -6.45 -25.43
N LEU A 20 -7.20 -6.65 -24.28
CA LEU A 20 -5.75 -6.67 -24.15
C LEU A 20 -5.18 -8.08 -24.34
N SER A 21 -4.09 -8.18 -25.09
CA SER A 21 -3.35 -9.43 -25.30
C SER A 21 -1.85 -9.17 -25.22
N VAL A 22 -1.07 -10.21 -24.89
CA VAL A 22 0.40 -10.12 -24.87
C VAL A 22 0.93 -9.59 -26.20
N GLN A 23 0.43 -10.11 -27.32
CA GLN A 23 0.88 -9.70 -28.66
C GLN A 23 0.50 -8.25 -28.97
N GLY A 24 -0.72 -7.83 -28.63
CA GLY A 24 -1.17 -6.45 -28.86
C GLY A 24 -0.37 -5.44 -28.04
N LEU A 25 -0.14 -5.74 -26.76
CA LEU A 25 0.67 -4.91 -25.87
C LEU A 25 2.13 -4.87 -26.32
N SER A 26 2.75 -6.02 -26.62
CA SER A 26 4.15 -6.04 -27.05
C SER A 26 4.37 -5.29 -28.36
N ASN A 27 3.47 -5.46 -29.33
CA ASN A 27 3.54 -4.77 -30.61
C ASN A 27 3.41 -3.25 -30.46
N ARG A 28 2.52 -2.78 -29.57
CA ARG A 28 2.34 -1.35 -29.28
C ARG A 28 3.64 -0.68 -28.84
N PHE A 29 4.45 -1.38 -28.05
CA PHE A 29 5.71 -0.86 -27.53
C PHE A 29 6.93 -1.25 -28.39
N GLY A 30 6.74 -1.91 -29.53
CA GLY A 30 7.83 -2.23 -30.47
C GLY A 30 8.68 -3.45 -30.08
N TYR A 31 8.15 -4.36 -29.25
CA TYR A 31 8.87 -5.54 -28.76
C TYR A 31 8.23 -6.86 -29.21
N SER A 32 9.05 -7.91 -29.28
CA SER A 32 8.52 -9.28 -29.43
C SER A 32 7.80 -9.72 -28.14
N ALA A 33 6.72 -10.49 -28.28
CA ALA A 33 5.89 -10.94 -27.16
C ALA A 33 6.69 -11.65 -26.05
N CYS A 34 7.62 -12.54 -26.43
CA CYS A 34 8.45 -13.27 -25.48
C CYS A 34 9.43 -12.36 -24.74
N HIS A 35 10.10 -11.45 -25.45
CA HIS A 35 11.04 -10.53 -24.81
C HIS A 35 10.32 -9.58 -23.86
N PHE A 36 9.23 -8.97 -24.33
CA PHE A 36 8.44 -8.03 -23.55
C PHE A 36 7.84 -8.67 -22.29
N SER A 37 7.29 -9.88 -22.40
CA SER A 37 6.72 -10.59 -21.24
C SER A 37 7.77 -10.90 -20.17
N ARG A 38 8.99 -11.27 -20.59
CA ARG A 38 10.10 -11.52 -19.65
C ARG A 38 10.53 -10.24 -18.96
N MET A 39 10.68 -9.15 -19.71
CA MET A 39 11.02 -7.84 -19.16
C MET A 39 9.96 -7.36 -18.18
N PHE A 40 8.69 -7.43 -18.58
CA PHE A 40 7.57 -7.00 -17.72
C PHE A 40 7.53 -7.80 -16.43
N ARG A 41 7.69 -9.14 -16.49
CA ARG A 41 7.70 -9.97 -15.28
C ARG A 41 8.88 -9.64 -14.37
N ALA A 42 10.06 -9.42 -14.94
CA ALA A 42 11.26 -9.09 -14.18
C ALA A 42 11.11 -7.74 -13.47
N GLU A 43 10.50 -6.74 -14.12
CA GLU A 43 10.33 -5.40 -13.54
C GLU A 43 9.11 -5.30 -12.61
N MET A 44 8.00 -5.96 -12.95
CA MET A 44 6.71 -5.76 -12.25
C MET A 44 6.41 -6.85 -11.21
N GLY A 45 7.24 -7.88 -11.11
CA GLY A 45 7.02 -9.04 -10.22
C GLY A 45 5.88 -9.98 -10.65
N VAL A 46 5.04 -9.58 -11.61
CA VAL A 46 3.88 -10.33 -12.09
C VAL A 46 3.88 -10.49 -13.61
N THR A 47 3.19 -11.50 -14.12
CA THR A 47 3.06 -11.65 -15.57
C THR A 47 2.20 -10.52 -16.15
N LEU A 48 2.47 -10.14 -17.40
CA LEU A 48 1.72 -9.10 -18.11
C LEU A 48 0.20 -9.33 -18.06
N MET A 49 -0.24 -10.56 -18.30
CA MET A 49 -1.68 -10.89 -18.29
C MET A 49 -2.25 -11.04 -16.89
N ASP A 50 -1.46 -11.39 -15.88
CA ASP A 50 -1.94 -11.38 -14.50
C ASP A 50 -2.10 -9.94 -14.00
N TYR A 51 -1.22 -9.02 -14.38
CA TYR A 51 -1.42 -7.58 -14.15
C TYR A 51 -2.71 -7.08 -14.80
N VAL A 52 -2.98 -7.43 -16.07
CA VAL A 52 -4.26 -7.11 -16.75
C VAL A 52 -5.46 -7.65 -15.97
N LYS A 53 -5.41 -8.90 -15.49
CA LYS A 53 -6.49 -9.50 -14.70
C LYS A 53 -6.70 -8.75 -13.38
N GLN A 54 -5.62 -8.38 -12.69
CA GLN A 54 -5.69 -7.60 -11.46
C GLN A 54 -6.40 -6.27 -11.74
N GLN A 55 -5.91 -5.47 -12.71
CA GLN A 55 -6.52 -4.18 -13.05
C GLN A 55 -8.02 -4.29 -13.41
N ARG A 56 -8.42 -5.37 -14.10
CA ARG A 56 -9.82 -5.67 -14.40
C ARG A 56 -10.66 -5.95 -13.15
N LEU A 57 -10.16 -6.77 -12.23
CA LEU A 57 -10.85 -7.09 -10.98
C LEU A 57 -11.00 -5.87 -10.08
N PHE A 58 -9.94 -5.06 -9.93
CA PHE A 58 -9.97 -3.84 -9.14
C PHE A 58 -10.90 -2.78 -9.74
N GLY A 59 -10.82 -2.55 -11.04
CA GLY A 59 -11.73 -1.63 -11.74
C GLY A 59 -13.20 -2.05 -11.58
N ALA A 60 -13.50 -3.34 -11.76
CA ALA A 60 -14.84 -3.86 -11.53
C ALA A 60 -15.29 -3.72 -10.07
N ALA A 61 -14.40 -3.98 -9.10
CA ALA A 61 -14.69 -3.82 -7.67
C ALA A 61 -15.12 -2.39 -7.34
N ARG A 62 -14.40 -1.39 -7.87
CA ARG A 62 -14.71 0.03 -7.67
C ARG A 62 -16.10 0.38 -8.18
N GLU A 63 -16.42 0.00 -9.41
CA GLU A 63 -17.74 0.29 -10.00
C GLU A 63 -18.88 -0.44 -9.28
N ILE A 64 -18.67 -1.69 -8.86
CA ILE A 64 -19.67 -2.46 -8.09
C ILE A 64 -19.96 -1.78 -6.75
N ARG A 65 -18.91 -1.30 -6.07
CA ARG A 65 -19.04 -0.50 -4.83
C ARG A 65 -19.82 0.79 -5.07
N GLU A 66 -19.60 1.43 -6.21
CA GLU A 66 -20.35 2.60 -6.68
C GLU A 66 -21.75 2.26 -7.20
N GLY A 67 -22.22 1.03 -6.97
CA GLY A 67 -23.60 0.61 -7.19
C GLY A 67 -23.85 -0.05 -8.52
N ARG A 68 -22.82 -0.23 -9.33
CA ARG A 68 -22.97 -0.93 -10.59
C ARG A 68 -23.36 -2.39 -10.37
N LYS A 69 -24.17 -2.93 -11.28
CA LYS A 69 -24.51 -4.35 -11.22
C LYS A 69 -23.25 -5.18 -11.46
N ILE A 70 -23.07 -6.22 -10.64
CA ILE A 70 -21.89 -7.11 -10.73
C ILE A 70 -21.71 -7.67 -12.13
N LEU A 71 -22.79 -8.11 -12.77
CA LEU A 71 -22.71 -8.69 -14.11
C LEU A 71 -22.26 -7.65 -15.13
N ASP A 72 -22.80 -6.44 -15.08
CA ASP A 72 -22.45 -5.37 -16.01
C ASP A 72 -20.98 -4.96 -15.84
N ALA A 73 -20.52 -4.78 -14.60
CA ALA A 73 -19.10 -4.50 -14.32
C ALA A 73 -18.19 -5.65 -14.78
N ALA A 74 -18.56 -6.91 -14.50
CA ALA A 74 -17.78 -8.06 -14.95
C ALA A 74 -17.62 -8.11 -16.47
N LEU A 75 -18.71 -7.89 -17.21
CA LEU A 75 -18.73 -7.88 -18.68
C LEU A 75 -17.86 -6.75 -19.25
N ASP A 76 -18.01 -5.53 -18.73
CA ASP A 76 -17.20 -4.37 -19.13
C ASP A 76 -15.69 -4.63 -18.97
N TYR A 77 -15.29 -5.35 -17.92
CA TYR A 77 -13.90 -5.71 -17.65
C TYR A 77 -13.49 -7.05 -18.30
N GLY A 78 -14.23 -7.51 -19.30
CA GLY A 78 -13.83 -8.61 -20.16
C GLY A 78 -14.02 -10.01 -19.56
N TYR A 79 -14.89 -10.17 -18.56
CA TYR A 79 -15.30 -11.50 -18.07
C TYR A 79 -16.57 -11.97 -18.78
N GLU A 80 -16.48 -13.09 -19.47
CA GLU A 80 -17.61 -13.67 -20.23
C GLU A 80 -18.70 -14.26 -19.33
N THR A 81 -18.35 -14.65 -18.10
CA THR A 81 -19.28 -15.33 -17.19
C THR A 81 -19.21 -14.78 -15.78
N HIS A 82 -20.38 -14.70 -15.13
CA HIS A 82 -20.49 -14.31 -13.72
C HIS A 82 -19.71 -15.25 -12.79
N SER A 83 -19.71 -16.55 -13.07
CA SER A 83 -18.98 -17.56 -12.29
C SER A 83 -17.47 -17.42 -12.44
N GLY A 84 -16.98 -17.16 -13.66
CA GLY A 84 -15.57 -16.86 -13.93
C GLY A 84 -15.11 -15.61 -13.18
N PHE A 85 -15.87 -14.53 -13.26
CA PHE A 85 -15.60 -13.31 -12.51
C PHE A 85 -15.60 -13.55 -11.01
N THR A 86 -16.64 -14.18 -10.46
CA THR A 86 -16.76 -14.42 -9.01
C THR A 86 -15.60 -15.25 -8.46
N ARG A 87 -15.14 -16.26 -9.22
CA ARG A 87 -13.99 -17.08 -8.84
C ARG A 87 -12.70 -16.26 -8.83
N ALA A 88 -12.44 -15.51 -9.89
CA ALA A 88 -11.26 -14.66 -9.99
C ALA A 88 -11.27 -13.57 -8.90
N PHE A 89 -12.43 -12.95 -8.66
CA PHE A 89 -12.63 -11.97 -7.61
C PHE A 89 -12.37 -12.56 -6.22
N ARG A 90 -12.91 -13.73 -5.90
CA ARG A 90 -12.64 -14.41 -4.62
C ARG A 90 -11.17 -14.77 -4.45
N ALA A 91 -10.52 -15.22 -5.51
CA ALA A 91 -9.09 -15.53 -5.47
C ALA A 91 -8.25 -14.26 -5.18
N GLN A 92 -8.68 -13.11 -5.69
CA GLN A 92 -7.98 -11.84 -5.52
C GLN A 92 -8.27 -11.14 -4.18
N PHE A 93 -9.52 -11.16 -3.72
CA PHE A 93 -9.99 -10.35 -2.59
C PHE A 93 -10.37 -11.17 -1.34
N GLY A 94 -10.45 -12.50 -1.46
CA GLY A 94 -10.85 -13.40 -0.37
C GLY A 94 -12.36 -13.52 -0.14
N TYR A 95 -13.20 -12.73 -0.81
CA TYR A 95 -14.66 -12.74 -0.62
C TYR A 95 -15.45 -12.55 -1.92
N SER A 96 -16.78 -12.65 -1.85
CA SER A 96 -17.70 -12.57 -3.00
C SER A 96 -18.00 -11.11 -3.40
N PRO A 97 -18.05 -10.75 -4.70
CA PRO A 97 -18.39 -9.38 -5.12
C PRO A 97 -19.78 -8.91 -4.68
N ALA A 98 -20.69 -9.83 -4.32
CA ALA A 98 -22.00 -9.50 -3.73
C ALA A 98 -21.88 -8.72 -2.41
N LEU A 99 -20.81 -8.97 -1.65
CA LEU A 99 -20.56 -8.31 -0.38
C LEU A 99 -20.36 -6.79 -0.58
N LEU A 100 -19.75 -6.38 -1.70
CA LEU A 100 -19.53 -4.97 -2.04
C LEU A 100 -20.82 -4.14 -2.09
N ARG A 101 -21.96 -4.77 -2.45
CA ARG A 101 -23.26 -4.08 -2.47
C ARG A 101 -23.94 -4.05 -1.11
N ALA A 102 -23.70 -5.05 -0.26
CA ALA A 102 -24.27 -5.08 1.09
C ALA A 102 -23.78 -3.88 1.92
N PHE A 103 -22.56 -3.42 1.65
CA PHE A 103 -21.99 -2.22 2.26
C PHE A 103 -22.65 -0.89 1.84
N ARG A 104 -23.63 -0.89 0.92
CA ARG A 104 -24.38 0.33 0.54
C ARG A 104 -25.57 0.64 1.44
N VAL A 105 -25.96 -0.23 2.37
CA VAL A 105 -27.18 -0.01 3.17
C VAL A 105 -26.89 0.90 4.37
N GLY A 106 -27.12 2.20 4.19
CA GLY A 106 -28.00 2.95 5.08
C GLY A 106 -27.42 3.89 6.13
N GLU A 107 -26.33 3.56 6.85
CA GLU A 107 -25.98 4.30 8.09
C GLU A 107 -24.49 4.63 8.30
N ALA A 108 -23.59 4.19 7.40
CA ALA A 108 -22.12 4.32 7.58
C ALA A 108 -21.51 5.66 7.11
N PHE A 109 -22.31 6.61 6.63
CA PHE A 109 -21.80 7.85 6.00
C PHE A 109 -21.27 8.89 6.98
N GLU A 110 -21.57 8.80 8.29
CA GLU A 110 -21.17 9.82 9.28
C GLU A 110 -19.94 9.44 10.11
N LYS A 111 -19.36 8.24 9.98
CA LYS A 111 -18.32 7.76 10.92
C LYS A 111 -17.05 7.17 10.32
N GLY A 112 -16.82 7.21 9.01
CA GLY A 112 -15.52 6.80 8.46
C GLY A 112 -15.25 5.28 8.50
N ASP A 113 -16.20 4.45 8.90
CA ASP A 113 -16.09 2.98 9.02
C ASP A 113 -16.03 2.21 7.68
N TRP A 114 -15.63 2.86 6.58
CA TRP A 114 -15.62 2.26 5.22
C TRP A 114 -14.25 1.70 4.80
N GLU A 115 -13.24 1.78 5.66
CA GLU A 115 -11.83 1.47 5.36
C GLU A 115 -11.50 -0.04 5.42
N ASN A 116 -12.44 -0.88 5.90
CA ASN A 116 -12.25 -2.31 6.20
C ASN A 116 -12.85 -3.29 5.16
N MET A 117 -12.89 -2.96 3.87
CA MET A 117 -13.39 -3.88 2.83
C MET A 117 -12.35 -4.88 2.31
N GLY A 118 -11.10 -4.83 2.76
CA GLY A 118 -10.05 -5.76 2.34
C GLY A 118 -9.64 -5.69 0.86
N ILE A 119 -10.08 -4.65 0.12
CA ILE A 119 -9.59 -4.35 -1.24
C ILE A 119 -8.19 -3.72 -1.16
N TYR A 120 -8.03 -2.76 -0.26
CA TYR A 120 -6.76 -2.13 0.09
C TYR A 120 -6.38 -2.51 1.52
N LEU A 121 -5.21 -2.04 1.97
CA LEU A 121 -4.84 -2.12 3.37
C LEU A 121 -5.70 -1.16 4.19
N ARG A 122 -5.88 -1.45 5.48
CA ARG A 122 -6.63 -0.57 6.38
C ARG A 122 -6.13 0.86 6.24
N ASN A 123 -7.07 1.76 6.00
CA ASN A 123 -6.82 3.18 6.05
C ASN A 123 -7.23 3.71 7.42
N THR A 124 -6.82 4.92 7.72
CA THR A 124 -7.09 5.58 8.99
C THR A 124 -7.61 6.98 8.72
N PRO A 125 -8.55 7.50 9.52
CA PRO A 125 -9.06 8.86 9.35
C PRO A 125 -7.93 9.90 9.39
N VAL A 126 -8.02 10.89 8.50
CA VAL A 126 -7.13 12.06 8.55
C VAL A 126 -7.43 12.82 9.85
N HIS A 127 -6.38 13.24 10.55
CA HIS A 127 -6.46 13.89 11.88
C HIS A 127 -6.96 12.98 13.02
N ALA A 128 -6.92 11.64 12.85
CA ALA A 128 -7.14 10.71 13.96
C ALA A 128 -6.17 11.00 15.13
N GLN A 129 -6.68 10.91 16.34
CA GLN A 129 -5.87 11.16 17.54
C GLN A 129 -4.92 9.98 17.81
N PRO A 130 -3.75 10.21 18.45
CA PRO A 130 -2.81 9.14 18.79
C PRO A 130 -3.47 7.97 19.51
N GLU A 131 -4.39 8.23 20.45
CA GLU A 131 -5.08 7.21 21.24
C GLU A 131 -6.02 6.35 20.40
N GLU A 132 -6.66 6.94 19.38
CA GLU A 132 -7.55 6.23 18.45
C GLU A 132 -6.72 5.29 17.56
N LEU A 133 -5.61 5.79 17.04
CA LEU A 133 -4.68 5.01 16.21
C LEU A 133 -4.01 3.88 17.03
N TYR A 134 -3.63 4.17 18.27
CA TYR A 134 -3.10 3.17 19.20
C TYR A 134 -4.12 2.05 19.44
N GLY A 135 -5.38 2.40 19.74
CA GLY A 135 -6.46 1.42 19.90
C GLY A 135 -6.64 0.54 18.65
N LEU A 136 -6.62 1.16 17.46
CA LEU A 136 -6.72 0.45 16.19
C LEU A 136 -5.52 -0.48 15.94
N LEU A 137 -4.30 -0.07 16.27
CA LEU A 137 -3.11 -0.92 16.16
C LEU A 137 -3.30 -2.23 16.94
N PHE A 138 -3.76 -2.15 18.19
CA PHE A 138 -4.00 -3.35 19.00
C PHE A 138 -5.17 -4.20 18.53
N GLU A 139 -6.19 -3.59 17.92
CA GLU A 139 -7.26 -4.32 17.24
C GLU A 139 -6.70 -5.14 16.07
N VAL A 140 -5.91 -4.51 15.20
CA VAL A 140 -5.30 -5.15 14.02
C VAL A 140 -4.37 -6.30 14.44
N LEU A 141 -3.50 -6.06 15.42
CA LEU A 141 -2.60 -7.07 15.97
C LEU A 141 -3.37 -8.24 16.59
N GLY A 142 -4.51 -7.96 17.24
CA GLY A 142 -5.39 -8.98 17.80
C GLY A 142 -6.04 -9.88 16.76
N GLU A 143 -6.45 -9.32 15.62
CA GLU A 143 -7.02 -10.08 14.49
C GLU A 143 -5.98 -10.94 13.77
N ALA A 144 -4.73 -10.47 13.71
CA ALA A 144 -3.62 -11.20 13.10
C ALA A 144 -3.15 -12.43 13.92
N GLY A 145 -3.68 -12.63 15.14
CA GLY A 145 -3.52 -13.84 15.96
C GLY A 145 -2.45 -13.74 17.06
N THR A 146 -2.18 -14.86 17.74
CA THR A 146 -1.31 -14.93 18.95
C THR A 146 0.20 -14.78 18.67
N ALA A 147 0.59 -14.26 17.50
CA ALA A 147 1.99 -14.09 17.10
C ALA A 147 2.68 -12.87 17.76
N TYR A 148 1.90 -11.98 18.39
CA TYR A 148 2.41 -10.79 19.08
C TYR A 148 2.38 -10.98 20.60
N GLY A 149 3.55 -10.90 21.23
CA GLY A 149 3.71 -10.70 22.66
C GLY A 149 3.31 -9.27 23.02
N ARG A 150 2.02 -9.09 23.34
CA ARG A 150 1.37 -7.78 23.60
C ARG A 150 2.21 -6.73 24.36
N GLY A 151 3.07 -7.12 25.29
CA GLY A 151 3.85 -6.19 26.11
C GLY A 151 4.98 -5.45 25.40
N ASN A 152 5.54 -5.97 24.30
CA ASN A 152 6.67 -5.34 23.64
C ASN A 152 6.23 -4.13 22.78
N VAL A 153 5.15 -4.29 22.00
CA VAL A 153 4.59 -3.20 21.18
C VAL A 153 4.13 -2.02 22.04
N GLU A 154 3.51 -2.30 23.20
CA GLU A 154 3.09 -1.27 24.16
C GLU A 154 4.29 -0.47 24.67
N ALA A 155 5.36 -1.14 25.11
CA ALA A 155 6.57 -0.48 25.58
C ALA A 155 7.27 0.35 24.50
N VAL A 156 7.30 -0.15 23.25
CA VAL A 156 7.86 0.59 22.11
C VAL A 156 6.99 1.79 21.73
N TYR A 157 5.67 1.68 21.86
CA TYR A 157 4.77 2.83 21.66
C TYR A 157 5.01 3.94 22.68
N GLU A 158 5.09 3.61 23.97
CA GLU A 158 5.41 4.60 25.02
C GLU A 158 6.78 5.27 24.76
N LEU A 159 7.73 4.51 24.22
CA LEU A 159 9.02 5.05 23.80
C LEU A 159 8.85 6.01 22.60
N ALA A 160 8.05 5.64 21.61
CA ALA A 160 7.76 6.48 20.45
C ALA A 160 7.09 7.81 20.87
N GLU A 161 6.16 7.80 21.82
CA GLU A 161 5.58 9.04 22.37
C GLU A 161 6.64 9.99 22.91
N ARG A 162 7.62 9.46 23.66
CA ARG A 162 8.76 10.25 24.16
C ARG A 162 9.67 10.72 23.03
N VAL A 163 9.98 9.86 22.07
CA VAL A 163 10.84 10.19 20.92
C VAL A 163 10.23 11.34 20.11
N TYR A 164 8.91 11.32 19.90
CA TYR A 164 8.23 12.26 19.01
C TYR A 164 7.52 13.41 19.73
N GLU A 165 7.71 13.54 21.04
CA GLU A 165 7.07 14.56 21.88
C GLU A 165 7.29 15.98 21.33
N GLY A 166 6.20 16.76 21.27
CA GLY A 166 6.21 18.15 20.80
C GLY A 166 6.43 18.33 19.30
N LYS A 167 6.70 17.26 18.53
CA LYS A 167 6.90 17.32 17.07
C LYS A 167 5.56 17.26 16.35
N LYS A 168 5.49 17.92 15.20
CA LYS A 168 4.27 18.01 14.39
C LYS A 168 4.51 17.59 12.95
N ARG A 169 3.53 16.91 12.35
CA ARG A 169 3.46 16.64 10.92
C ARG A 169 3.15 17.93 10.16
N ARG A 170 3.35 17.90 8.83
CA ARG A 170 2.92 18.99 7.93
C ARG A 170 1.40 19.24 7.96
N SER A 171 0.62 18.23 8.30
CA SER A 171 -0.83 18.35 8.53
C SER A 171 -1.21 19.14 9.79
N GLY A 172 -0.26 19.35 10.72
CA GLY A 172 -0.51 19.92 12.05
C GLY A 172 -0.74 18.87 13.14
N ASP A 173 -0.85 17.58 12.77
CA ASP A 173 -1.03 16.47 13.72
C ASP A 173 0.25 16.20 14.51
N GLU A 174 0.11 15.49 15.64
CA GLU A 174 1.25 15.01 16.41
C GLU A 174 2.10 14.04 15.61
N TYR A 175 3.42 14.15 15.70
CA TYR A 175 4.30 13.37 14.83
C TYR A 175 4.13 11.86 15.02
N VAL A 176 3.87 11.40 16.26
CA VAL A 176 3.64 9.99 16.60
C VAL A 176 2.50 9.34 15.79
N THR A 177 1.53 10.13 15.32
CA THR A 177 0.44 9.63 14.43
C THR A 177 0.98 8.99 13.16
N HIS A 178 2.12 9.45 12.63
CA HIS A 178 2.68 8.86 11.42
C HIS A 178 3.29 7.46 11.66
N PRO A 179 4.23 7.28 12.61
CA PRO A 179 4.72 5.95 12.95
C PRO A 179 3.62 4.98 13.39
N LEU A 180 2.59 5.46 14.10
CA LEU A 180 1.39 4.65 14.42
C LEU A 180 0.69 4.14 13.16
N ASN A 181 0.45 5.01 12.19
CA ASN A 181 -0.14 4.60 10.91
C ASN A 181 0.76 3.63 10.13
N THR A 182 2.07 3.86 10.13
CA THR A 182 3.04 2.93 9.56
C THR A 182 2.95 1.56 10.23
N ALA A 183 2.86 1.51 11.57
CA ALA A 183 2.72 0.27 12.34
C ALA A 183 1.39 -0.46 12.07
N ILE A 184 0.27 0.26 11.94
CA ILE A 184 -1.03 -0.32 11.57
C ILE A 184 -0.96 -0.97 10.20
N ILE A 185 -0.35 -0.28 9.23
CA ILE A 185 -0.16 -0.80 7.87
C ILE A 185 0.70 -2.07 7.90
N LEU A 186 1.79 -2.10 8.67
CA LEU A 186 2.65 -3.28 8.84
C LEU A 186 1.89 -4.47 9.45
N ALA A 187 1.12 -4.22 10.51
CA ALA A 187 0.29 -5.23 11.14
C ALA A 187 -0.74 -5.81 10.14
N ASP A 188 -1.38 -4.94 9.33
CA ASP A 188 -2.35 -5.38 8.31
C ASP A 188 -1.68 -6.11 7.12
N MET A 189 -0.41 -5.83 6.84
CA MET A 189 0.43 -6.61 5.92
C MET A 189 0.85 -7.98 6.51
N GLY A 190 0.58 -8.24 7.78
CA GLY A 190 0.98 -9.44 8.51
C GLY A 190 2.47 -9.49 8.86
N ALA A 191 3.10 -8.34 9.08
CA ALA A 191 4.51 -8.26 9.51
C ALA A 191 4.68 -8.78 10.95
N ASP A 192 5.83 -9.33 11.29
CA ASP A 192 6.13 -9.78 12.65
C ASP A 192 6.26 -8.60 13.65
N GLU A 193 6.30 -8.93 14.94
CA GLU A 193 6.33 -7.94 16.03
C GLU A 193 7.51 -6.98 15.94
N ASP A 194 8.73 -7.47 15.70
CA ASP A 194 9.92 -6.62 15.63
C ASP A 194 9.81 -5.64 14.45
N THR A 195 9.23 -6.08 13.33
CA THR A 195 8.97 -5.21 12.18
C THR A 195 7.93 -4.11 12.50
N VAL A 196 6.85 -4.44 13.19
CA VAL A 196 5.85 -3.45 13.64
C VAL A 196 6.46 -2.44 14.61
N CYS A 197 7.26 -2.91 15.57
CA CYS A 197 8.02 -2.07 16.51
C CYS A 197 9.02 -1.16 15.78
N ALA A 198 9.72 -1.66 14.75
CA ALA A 198 10.57 -0.83 13.92
C ALA A 198 9.76 0.25 13.17
N GLY A 199 8.56 -0.06 12.69
CA GLY A 199 7.65 0.92 12.10
C GLY A 199 7.27 2.07 13.05
N LEU A 200 7.08 1.77 14.34
CA LEU A 200 6.83 2.78 15.38
C LEU A 200 8.03 3.72 15.62
N LEU A 201 9.24 3.32 15.26
CA LEU A 201 10.48 4.05 15.53
C LEU A 201 11.26 4.42 14.26
N HIS A 202 10.71 4.20 13.06
CA HIS A 202 11.48 4.24 11.81
C HIS A 202 12.13 5.61 11.53
N ASP A 203 11.54 6.69 12.03
CA ASP A 203 12.04 8.08 11.92
C ASP A 203 12.89 8.52 13.14
N VAL A 204 13.29 7.60 14.03
CA VAL A 204 14.00 7.95 15.27
C VAL A 204 15.32 8.67 15.00
N TRP A 205 16.02 8.31 13.92
CA TRP A 205 17.30 8.90 13.56
C TRP A 205 17.18 10.34 13.08
N GLU A 206 16.10 10.67 12.38
CA GLU A 206 15.81 12.01 11.88
C GLU A 206 15.17 12.91 12.93
N MET A 207 14.36 12.32 13.80
CA MET A 207 13.53 13.08 14.73
C MET A 207 14.16 13.24 16.09
N ALA A 208 14.81 12.23 16.67
CA ALA A 208 15.35 12.32 18.02
C ALA A 208 16.62 13.19 18.09
N ASP A 209 16.76 13.99 19.15
CA ASP A 209 18.00 14.75 19.40
C ASP A 209 19.16 13.81 19.77
N GLU A 210 18.87 12.77 20.56
CA GLU A 210 19.82 11.75 21.00
C GLU A 210 19.28 10.33 20.69
N PRO A 211 19.25 9.91 19.42
CA PRO A 211 18.61 8.65 19.02
C PRO A 211 19.17 7.43 19.74
N GLU A 212 20.48 7.39 20.00
CA GLU A 212 21.13 6.27 20.69
C GLU A 212 20.62 6.08 22.12
N THR A 213 20.22 7.15 22.80
CA THR A 213 19.63 7.08 24.16
C THR A 213 18.32 6.29 24.12
N TYR A 214 17.46 6.56 23.14
CA TYR A 214 16.20 5.85 22.94
C TYR A 214 16.43 4.42 22.43
N LEU A 215 17.39 4.22 21.52
CA LEU A 215 17.74 2.91 20.97
C LEU A 215 18.51 2.00 21.93
N SER A 216 18.77 2.46 23.15
CA SER A 216 19.29 1.66 24.27
C SER A 216 18.21 1.27 25.28
N ASP A 217 16.96 1.72 25.10
CA ASP A 217 15.83 1.34 25.93
C ASP A 217 15.60 -0.19 25.84
N PRO A 218 15.34 -0.90 26.97
CA PRO A 218 15.08 -2.34 26.97
C PRO A 218 13.91 -2.79 26.09
N ALA A 219 12.97 -1.90 25.76
CA ALA A 219 11.90 -2.17 24.81
C ALA A 219 12.40 -2.35 23.37
N VAL A 220 13.55 -1.77 23.02
CA VAL A 220 14.17 -1.90 21.70
C VAL A 220 14.97 -3.19 21.65
N THR A 221 14.38 -4.25 21.09
CA THR A 221 15.06 -5.53 20.92
C THR A 221 16.25 -5.40 19.97
N PRO A 222 17.25 -6.31 20.03
CA PRO A 222 18.34 -6.33 19.06
C PRO A 222 17.85 -6.41 17.61
N ALA A 223 16.76 -7.14 17.35
CA ALA A 223 16.16 -7.27 16.03
C ALA A 223 15.51 -5.95 15.57
N VAL A 224 14.77 -5.25 16.44
CA VAL A 224 14.26 -3.90 16.13
C VAL A 224 15.41 -2.95 15.80
N LYS A 225 16.47 -2.95 16.61
CA LYS A 225 17.64 -2.08 16.36
C LYS A 225 18.34 -2.41 15.05
N GLU A 226 18.44 -3.69 14.67
CA GLU A 226 18.98 -4.13 13.38
C GLU A 226 18.16 -3.59 12.21
N ILE A 227 16.83 -3.76 12.25
CA ILE A 227 15.92 -3.25 11.21
C ILE A 227 16.05 -1.73 11.08
N LEU A 228 16.08 -0.98 12.19
CA LEU A 228 16.20 0.47 12.18
C LEU A 228 17.54 0.96 11.61
N ASN A 229 18.64 0.24 11.90
CA ASN A 229 19.96 0.57 11.34
C ASN A 229 20.02 0.32 9.83
N GLU A 230 19.46 -0.79 9.36
CA GLU A 230 19.42 -1.10 7.93
C GLU A 230 18.44 -0.16 7.19
N TYR A 231 17.30 0.19 7.82
CA TYR A 231 16.34 1.13 7.27
C TYR A 231 16.92 2.55 7.10
N ARG A 232 17.73 3.02 8.06
CA ARG A 232 18.41 4.31 7.98
C ARG A 232 19.27 4.45 6.72
N GLU A 233 19.95 3.38 6.34
CA GLU A 233 20.82 3.32 5.16
C GLU A 233 20.12 2.66 3.96
N PHE A 234 18.78 2.60 3.98
CA PHE A 234 17.99 1.88 2.98
C PHE A 234 18.22 2.43 1.57
N ASP A 235 18.88 1.62 0.75
CA ASP A 235 18.95 1.82 -0.69
C ASP A 235 17.85 1.01 -1.37
N LYS A 236 16.86 1.75 -1.89
CA LYS A 236 15.73 1.22 -2.66
C LYS A 236 16.12 0.48 -3.96
N TYR A 237 17.39 0.41 -4.33
CA TYR A 237 17.87 -0.38 -5.46
C TYR A 237 18.71 -1.59 -5.05
N ALA A 238 18.98 -1.75 -3.75
CA ALA A 238 19.74 -2.86 -3.20
C ALA A 238 18.82 -3.96 -2.64
N SER A 239 19.31 -5.21 -2.67
CA SER A 239 18.67 -6.30 -1.93
C SER A 239 18.86 -6.06 -0.43
N CYS A 240 17.77 -6.12 0.32
CA CYS A 240 17.73 -5.89 1.76
C CYS A 240 16.81 -6.91 2.43
N ASP A 241 16.85 -6.95 3.77
CA ASP A 241 15.93 -7.76 4.56
C ASP A 241 14.45 -7.43 4.22
N GLU A 242 13.62 -8.47 4.06
CA GLU A 242 12.18 -8.28 3.75
C GLU A 242 11.49 -7.38 4.79
N ARG A 243 11.88 -7.46 6.06
CA ARG A 243 11.36 -6.62 7.15
C ARG A 243 11.62 -5.14 6.90
N VAL A 244 12.80 -4.79 6.41
CA VAL A 244 13.19 -3.42 6.06
C VAL A 244 12.39 -2.94 4.85
N VAL A 245 12.18 -3.80 3.85
CA VAL A 245 11.31 -3.50 2.70
C VAL A 245 9.88 -3.23 3.18
N LEU A 246 9.34 -4.03 4.09
CA LEU A 246 7.98 -3.82 4.61
C LEU A 246 7.83 -2.47 5.30
N VAL A 247 8.81 -2.07 6.13
CA VAL A 247 8.82 -0.72 6.76
C VAL A 247 8.81 0.36 5.69
N ALA A 248 9.65 0.23 4.64
CA ALA A 248 9.72 1.19 3.54
C ALA A 248 8.41 1.29 2.73
N LEU A 249 7.72 0.16 2.51
CA LEU A 249 6.43 0.14 1.83
C LEU A 249 5.34 0.79 2.69
N ALA A 250 5.32 0.50 4.00
CA ALA A 250 4.34 1.06 4.91
C ALA A 250 4.50 2.58 5.08
N ASP A 251 5.74 3.06 5.26
CA ASP A 251 6.06 4.49 5.30
C ASP A 251 5.62 5.18 3.99
N ARG A 252 6.04 4.62 2.83
CA ARG A 252 5.67 5.18 1.53
C ARG A 252 4.15 5.26 1.37
N LEU A 253 3.41 4.25 1.80
CA LEU A 253 1.96 4.20 1.66
C LEU A 253 1.29 5.29 2.48
N HIS A 254 1.66 5.43 3.76
CA HIS A 254 1.15 6.51 4.59
C HIS A 254 1.52 7.90 4.02
N ASN A 255 2.74 8.06 3.51
CA ASN A 255 3.17 9.30 2.87
C ASN A 255 2.38 9.64 1.60
N MET A 256 1.98 8.64 0.80
CA MET A 256 1.12 8.84 -0.37
C MET A 256 -0.34 9.13 0.01
N ARG A 257 -0.84 8.54 1.12
CA ARG A 257 -2.17 8.85 1.67
C ARG A 257 -2.26 10.29 2.19
N THR A 258 -1.16 10.82 2.73
CA THR A 258 -1.08 12.17 3.34
C THR A 258 -0.39 13.22 2.47
N ILE A 259 -0.15 12.92 1.19
CA ILE A 259 0.63 13.79 0.28
C ILE A 259 -0.03 15.16 0.01
N ASP A 260 -1.35 15.30 0.21
CA ASP A 260 -2.06 16.58 0.04
C ASP A 260 -1.55 17.66 1.04
N PHE A 261 -0.84 17.29 2.11
CA PHE A 261 -0.24 18.21 3.09
C PHE A 261 1.21 18.61 2.80
N VAL A 262 1.85 18.03 1.78
CA VAL A 262 3.20 18.41 1.35
C VAL A 262 3.17 19.30 0.12
N ASP A 263 4.28 19.95 -0.18
CA ASP A 263 4.41 20.86 -1.32
C ASP A 263 3.99 20.18 -2.65
N PRO A 264 2.98 20.73 -3.36
CA PRO A 264 2.54 20.23 -4.66
C PRO A 264 3.66 20.05 -5.69
N ALA A 265 4.72 20.87 -5.63
CA ALA A 265 5.88 20.74 -6.52
C ALA A 265 6.58 19.36 -6.42
N THR A 266 6.41 18.65 -5.30
CA THR A 266 7.00 17.32 -5.06
C THR A 266 6.08 16.16 -5.42
N TRP A 267 4.81 16.42 -5.77
CA TRP A 267 3.81 15.37 -5.97
C TRP A 267 4.13 14.47 -7.16
N GLU A 268 4.55 15.06 -8.28
CA GLU A 268 4.87 14.30 -9.49
C GLU A 268 6.04 13.33 -9.25
N GLU A 269 7.14 13.81 -8.68
CA GLU A 269 8.31 12.99 -8.36
C GLU A 269 7.96 11.84 -7.41
N ARG A 270 7.21 12.13 -6.32
CA ARG A 270 6.78 11.13 -5.35
C ARG A 270 5.87 10.08 -5.97
N ALA A 271 4.94 10.49 -6.84
CA ALA A 271 4.05 9.58 -7.54
C ALA A 271 4.80 8.68 -8.53
N LYS A 272 5.73 9.23 -9.32
CA LYS A 272 6.60 8.44 -10.22
C LYS A 272 7.42 7.43 -9.44
N MET A 273 8.10 7.86 -8.37
CA MET A 273 8.89 6.96 -7.53
C MET A 273 8.04 5.85 -6.90
N THR A 274 6.82 6.16 -6.49
CA THR A 274 5.86 5.18 -5.96
C THR A 274 5.55 4.10 -6.98
N LEU A 275 5.27 4.47 -8.23
CA LEU A 275 4.99 3.52 -9.30
C LEU A 275 6.22 2.71 -9.74
N GLU A 276 7.36 3.39 -9.87
CA GLU A 276 8.57 2.85 -10.47
C GLU A 276 9.42 2.03 -9.52
N VAL A 277 9.33 2.29 -8.21
CA VAL A 277 10.20 1.64 -7.21
C VAL A 277 9.37 0.85 -6.22
N PHE A 278 8.49 1.52 -5.47
CA PHE A 278 7.74 0.90 -4.38
C PHE A 278 6.65 -0.06 -4.88
N GLY A 279 6.07 0.23 -6.04
CA GLY A 279 5.15 -0.68 -6.70
C GLY A 279 5.79 -2.05 -6.96
N PRO A 280 6.89 -2.14 -7.73
CA PRO A 280 7.59 -3.39 -7.99
C PRO A 280 7.97 -4.14 -6.72
N MET A 281 8.50 -3.43 -5.72
CA MET A 281 8.84 -4.00 -4.41
C MET A 281 7.62 -4.64 -3.73
N ALA A 282 6.48 -3.94 -3.69
CA ALA A 282 5.25 -4.49 -3.13
C ALA A 282 4.81 -5.77 -3.86
N ALA A 283 5.00 -5.84 -5.18
CA ALA A 283 4.68 -7.05 -5.95
C ALA A 283 5.64 -8.21 -5.64
N GLU A 284 6.93 -7.93 -5.50
CA GLU A 284 7.97 -8.92 -5.16
C GLU A 284 7.75 -9.51 -3.76
N CYS A 285 7.37 -8.70 -2.77
CA CYS A 285 6.97 -9.13 -1.43
C CYS A 285 5.55 -9.74 -1.37
N GLY A 286 4.87 -9.92 -2.52
CA GLY A 286 3.51 -10.46 -2.58
C GLY A 286 2.43 -9.58 -1.94
N LYS A 287 2.72 -8.30 -1.65
CA LYS A 287 1.81 -7.32 -1.04
C LYS A 287 0.92 -6.66 -2.11
N VAL A 288 0.08 -7.47 -2.75
CA VAL A 288 -0.76 -7.03 -3.89
C VAL A 288 -1.69 -5.86 -3.53
N LYS A 289 -2.28 -5.84 -2.33
CA LYS A 289 -3.14 -4.73 -1.87
C LYS A 289 -2.37 -3.40 -1.81
N CYS A 290 -1.16 -3.44 -1.27
CA CYS A 290 -0.26 -2.28 -1.20
C CYS A 290 0.12 -1.76 -2.60
N ARG A 291 0.55 -2.67 -3.50
CA ARG A 291 0.85 -2.34 -4.90
C ARG A 291 -0.30 -1.59 -5.56
N MET A 292 -1.52 -2.05 -5.37
CA MET A 292 -2.70 -1.48 -6.04
C MET A 292 -3.03 -0.10 -5.48
N GLU A 293 -2.92 0.09 -4.18
CA GLU A 293 -3.10 1.39 -3.56
C GLU A 293 -2.03 2.40 -4.00
N PHE A 294 -0.78 1.95 -4.13
CA PHE A 294 0.28 2.75 -4.75
C PHE A 294 -0.06 3.17 -6.17
N ASP A 295 -0.52 2.24 -7.01
CA ASP A 295 -0.89 2.54 -8.39
C ASP A 295 -2.04 3.58 -8.44
N ASP A 296 -3.04 3.45 -7.57
CA ASP A 296 -4.18 4.36 -7.46
C ASP A 296 -3.80 5.77 -6.99
N LEU A 297 -3.03 5.85 -5.91
CA LEU A 297 -2.59 7.12 -5.36
C LEU A 297 -1.67 7.83 -6.34
N ALA A 298 -0.71 7.13 -6.95
CA ALA A 298 0.19 7.75 -7.90
C ALA A 298 -0.54 8.25 -9.15
N GLU A 299 -1.49 7.49 -9.72
CA GLU A 299 -2.30 7.95 -10.86
C GLU A 299 -3.12 9.20 -10.52
N LYS A 300 -3.74 9.25 -9.33
CA LYS A 300 -4.48 10.43 -8.84
C LYS A 300 -3.62 11.70 -8.90
N TYR A 301 -2.34 11.62 -8.57
CA TYR A 301 -1.45 12.79 -8.57
C TYR A 301 -0.81 13.06 -9.93
N LEU A 302 -0.48 12.04 -10.72
CA LEU A 302 0.07 12.25 -12.07
C LEU A 302 -0.97 12.85 -13.03
N SER A 303 -2.23 12.45 -12.92
CA SER A 303 -3.34 13.01 -13.73
C SER A 303 -3.60 14.50 -13.48
N LYS A 304 -3.12 15.06 -12.36
CA LYS A 304 -3.20 16.51 -12.09
C LYS A 304 -2.16 17.32 -12.87
N TYR A 305 -1.11 16.69 -13.41
CA TYR A 305 0.03 17.37 -14.05
C TYR A 305 0.17 17.10 -15.57
N GLY A 306 -0.64 16.18 -16.13
CA GLY A 306 -0.69 15.91 -17.57
C GLY A 306 -2.04 16.32 -18.20
N PRO A 307 -2.09 16.60 -19.53
CA PRO A 307 -3.37 16.52 -20.23
C PRO A 307 -3.91 15.09 -20.06
N ALA A 308 -5.22 14.93 -19.93
CA ALA A 308 -5.86 13.61 -19.92
C ALA A 308 -5.26 12.77 -21.06
N LEU A 309 -4.50 11.73 -20.70
CA LEU A 309 -3.95 10.77 -21.64
C LEU A 309 -5.08 10.00 -22.33
#